data_AF-A0A0C3B925-F1
#
_entry.id   AF-A0A0C3B925-F1
#
_cell.length_a   1.000
_cell.length_b   1.000
_cell.length_c   1.000
_cell.angle_alpha   90.00
_cell.angle_beta   90.00
_cell.angle_gamma   90.00
#
_symmetry.space_group_name_H-M   'P 1'
#
loop_
_entity.id
_entity.type
_entity.pdbx_description
1 polymer ?
#
loop_
_entity_poly.entity_id
_entity_poly.type
_entity_poly.pdbx_seq_one_letter_code
_entity_poly.pdbx_strand_id
1 'polypeptide(L)'
;MSNPPTPLGTSRDVYRYRKQRGVNLGSGFVLEKWITPHPFRNAGNGESDLQVAGGQDARKLFEEHWGSWIQESDWQWMVQHGYNTVRIPVGYYHLCGPEPRVIQNTDFAPYQNVFEGAWAIIDKAIASAARFNIGVLIDLHAAVGAQNPDAHSGVGNKQVKLWEGSNADSTQFALHTLLSKLLPHENVVGVELLNEPNDRDFLPEWYNHVLSDLRGLSSDIPLYIADAWHPERYCKWTGDRADFTIVDMHIYRCFTEEDHKKYGDQHAAEIRDTTAKQFREYSKQSRGNMIVGEFSAALGRQPPGANAGEMDRQCRVFAQAELAVFEETCGGWFFWTLKKQQGWDAGWSLMNATQAEIMPAYVGKRKTWVPDDARRDQEKTKAYTNHVNYWKGKMAKEEHWRFETGFLQGWNDGKLFMNFPGNTSRSEIGYMTEWTRRRVAEHVAAKGGGDLVWEFEHGFANGYKTIYGIV
;
A
#
# COMPACT_ATOMS: atom_id res chain seq x y z
N MET A 1 15.25 10.06 29.68
CA MET A 1 13.81 10.35 29.53
C MET A 1 13.56 10.38 28.04
N SER A 2 12.72 9.48 27.51
CA SER A 2 12.31 9.50 26.10
C SER A 2 11.53 10.77 25.83
N ASN A 3 11.73 11.37 24.65
CA ASN A 3 10.90 12.50 24.22
C ASN A 3 9.42 12.09 24.22
N PRO A 4 8.49 13.00 24.57
CA PRO A 4 7.06 12.71 24.48
C PRO A 4 6.69 12.34 23.04
N PRO A 5 5.77 11.38 22.83
CA PRO A 5 5.37 10.99 21.48
C PRO A 5 4.76 12.19 20.74
N THR A 6 5.09 12.33 19.45
CA THR A 6 4.45 13.32 18.58
C THR A 6 2.93 13.06 18.58
N PRO A 7 2.07 14.06 18.86
CA PRO A 7 0.63 13.85 18.89
C PRO A 7 0.07 13.45 17.51
N LEU A 8 -0.83 12.47 17.50
CA LEU A 8 -1.65 12.11 16.33
C LEU A 8 -2.80 13.10 16.11
N GLY A 9 -3.08 13.41 14.85
CA GLY A 9 -4.28 14.16 14.46
C GLY A 9 -4.15 14.99 13.19
N THR A 10 -3.02 14.91 12.50
CA THR A 10 -2.75 15.68 11.28
C THR A 10 -3.32 14.98 10.04
N SER A 11 -3.43 15.71 8.92
CA SER A 11 -3.78 15.12 7.62
C SER A 11 -2.81 14.00 7.21
N ARG A 12 -1.51 14.21 7.48
CA ARG A 12 -0.45 13.22 7.26
C ARG A 12 -0.69 11.93 8.03
N ASP A 13 -1.14 12.02 9.28
CA ASP A 13 -1.50 10.83 10.07
C ASP A 13 -2.68 10.08 9.43
N VAL A 14 -3.71 10.79 8.97
CA VAL A 14 -4.85 10.13 8.30
C VAL A 14 -4.41 9.43 7.01
N TYR A 15 -3.57 10.05 6.19
CA TYR A 15 -3.02 9.40 4.98
C TYR A 15 -2.28 8.11 5.29
N ARG A 16 -1.37 8.14 6.27
CA ARG A 16 -0.50 7.01 6.61
C ARG A 16 -1.25 5.85 7.27
N TYR A 17 -2.24 6.16 8.11
CA TYR A 17 -2.89 5.14 8.94
C TYR A 17 -4.25 4.65 8.41
N ARG A 18 -4.81 5.28 7.37
CA ARG A 18 -6.10 4.85 6.82
C ARG A 18 -6.00 3.52 6.07
N LYS A 19 -7.14 2.86 5.91
CA LYS A 19 -7.28 1.71 5.01
C LYS A 19 -6.96 2.15 3.59
N GLN A 20 -5.91 1.58 3.00
CA GLN A 20 -5.48 1.91 1.64
C GLN A 20 -6.29 1.08 0.64
N ARG A 21 -7.21 1.72 -0.09
CA ARG A 21 -7.99 1.10 -1.17
C ARG A 21 -7.48 1.69 -2.46
N GLY A 22 -6.54 0.98 -3.06
CA GLY A 22 -5.69 1.58 -4.06
C GLY A 22 -5.60 0.82 -5.36
N VAL A 23 -4.79 1.42 -6.23
CA VAL A 23 -4.49 0.93 -7.57
C VAL A 23 -3.05 1.28 -7.90
N ASN A 24 -2.39 0.41 -8.65
CA ASN A 24 -1.06 0.67 -9.17
C ASN A 24 -1.13 1.58 -10.40
N LEU A 25 -0.18 2.52 -10.48
CA LEU A 25 0.08 3.30 -11.70
C LEU A 25 1.17 2.59 -12.51
N GLY A 26 0.94 1.31 -12.80
CA GLY A 26 1.86 0.45 -13.56
C GLY A 26 2.14 1.02 -14.95
N SER A 27 3.35 0.78 -15.44
CA SER A 27 3.92 1.47 -16.60
C SER A 27 3.94 3.00 -16.53
N GLY A 28 3.64 3.64 -15.39
CA GLY A 28 3.62 5.10 -15.32
C GLY A 28 5.00 5.73 -15.36
N PHE A 29 5.98 5.10 -14.72
CA PHE A 29 7.37 5.55 -14.75
C PHE A 29 8.32 4.42 -15.14
N VAL A 30 8.28 3.29 -14.42
CA VAL A 30 8.94 2.05 -14.82
C VAL A 30 8.06 1.33 -15.85
N LEU A 31 8.60 1.04 -17.03
CA LEU A 31 7.83 0.56 -18.17
C LEU A 31 7.68 -0.95 -18.20
N GLU A 32 6.47 -1.38 -18.56
CA GLU A 32 6.19 -2.73 -19.03
C GLU A 32 5.53 -2.70 -20.41
N LYS A 33 6.14 -3.40 -21.35
CA LYS A 33 5.74 -3.41 -22.76
C LYS A 33 4.32 -3.91 -23.00
N TRP A 34 3.85 -4.85 -22.18
CA TRP A 34 2.52 -5.45 -22.31
C TRP A 34 1.39 -4.51 -21.83
N ILE A 35 1.71 -3.51 -21.00
CA ILE A 35 0.78 -2.45 -20.56
C ILE A 35 0.86 -1.25 -21.51
N THR A 36 2.09 -0.79 -21.82
CA THR A 36 2.38 0.39 -22.65
C THR A 36 3.42 0.06 -23.72
N PRO A 37 3.03 -0.40 -24.92
CA PRO A 37 3.99 -0.72 -25.97
C PRO A 37 4.60 0.51 -26.67
N HIS A 38 3.95 1.68 -26.65
CA HIS A 38 4.39 2.85 -27.41
C HIS A 38 5.78 3.39 -27.04
N PRO A 39 6.18 3.50 -25.76
CA PRO A 39 7.56 3.89 -25.40
C PRO A 39 8.63 2.97 -26.02
N PHE A 40 8.30 1.70 -26.29
CA PHE A 40 9.22 0.71 -26.86
C PHE A 40 9.40 0.79 -28.38
N ARG A 41 8.70 1.71 -29.07
CA ARG A 41 8.68 1.77 -30.55
C ARG A 41 10.06 1.93 -31.21
N ASN A 42 11.01 2.55 -30.50
CA ASN A 42 12.38 2.76 -30.98
C ASN A 42 13.40 1.85 -30.28
N ALA A 43 12.95 0.88 -29.47
CA ALA A 43 13.81 -0.02 -28.69
C ALA A 43 14.02 -1.39 -29.36
N GLY A 44 13.49 -1.59 -30.58
CA GLY A 44 13.50 -2.88 -31.26
C GLY A 44 12.79 -3.96 -30.45
N ASN A 45 13.53 -5.02 -30.09
CA ASN A 45 13.04 -6.10 -29.23
C ASN A 45 13.15 -5.79 -27.73
N GLY A 46 13.46 -4.54 -27.36
CA GLY A 46 13.55 -4.14 -25.95
C GLY A 46 12.25 -4.37 -25.18
N GLU A 47 12.41 -4.72 -23.91
CA GLU A 47 11.37 -5.07 -22.93
C GLU A 47 11.50 -4.27 -21.63
N SER A 48 12.62 -3.56 -21.41
CA SER A 48 12.91 -2.77 -20.20
C SER A 48 13.25 -1.29 -20.46
N ASP A 49 13.21 -0.47 -19.41
CA ASP A 49 13.60 0.94 -19.43
C ASP A 49 15.02 1.16 -19.96
N LEU A 50 15.99 0.33 -19.55
CA LEU A 50 17.37 0.42 -20.01
C LEU A 50 17.47 0.23 -21.53
N GLN A 51 16.70 -0.71 -22.08
CA GLN A 51 16.69 -1.00 -23.51
C GLN A 51 15.96 0.10 -24.29
N VAL A 52 14.93 0.74 -23.70
CA VAL A 52 14.31 1.94 -24.28
C VAL A 52 15.26 3.13 -24.25
N ALA A 53 16.05 3.29 -23.18
CA ALA A 53 17.03 4.36 -23.03
C ALA A 53 18.14 4.32 -24.10
N GLY A 54 18.51 3.12 -24.55
CA GLY A 54 19.44 2.92 -25.67
C GLY A 54 18.83 3.17 -27.06
N GLY A 55 17.53 3.40 -27.16
CA GLY A 55 16.82 3.68 -28.40
C GLY A 55 16.94 5.12 -28.88
N GLN A 56 16.52 5.37 -30.13
CA GLN A 56 16.48 6.72 -30.69
C GLN A 56 15.41 7.57 -30.00
N ASP A 57 15.73 8.86 -29.78
CA ASP A 57 14.87 9.85 -29.13
C ASP A 57 14.41 9.51 -27.70
N ALA A 58 15.08 8.57 -27.01
CA ALA A 58 14.64 8.00 -25.73
C ALA A 58 14.13 9.03 -24.72
N ARG A 59 14.87 10.13 -24.48
CA ARG A 59 14.46 11.21 -23.58
C ARG A 59 13.07 11.75 -23.91
N LYS A 60 12.84 12.08 -25.19
CA LYS A 60 11.55 12.60 -25.65
C LYS A 60 10.45 11.57 -25.45
N LEU A 61 10.71 10.30 -25.75
CA LEU A 61 9.73 9.21 -25.59
C LEU A 61 9.30 9.06 -24.13
N PHE A 62 10.26 9.07 -23.21
CA PHE A 62 10.02 8.98 -21.78
C PHE A 62 9.29 10.21 -21.23
N GLU A 63 9.76 11.43 -21.52
CA GLU A 63 9.12 12.67 -21.04
C GLU A 63 7.68 12.82 -21.57
N GLU A 64 7.43 12.48 -22.84
CA GLU A 64 6.07 12.45 -23.42
C GLU A 64 5.19 11.43 -22.70
N HIS A 65 5.70 10.23 -22.44
CA HIS A 65 4.96 9.17 -21.77
C HIS A 65 4.65 9.51 -20.31
N TRP A 66 5.67 9.81 -19.51
CA TRP A 66 5.51 10.19 -18.09
C TRP A 66 4.56 11.38 -17.91
N GLY A 67 4.63 12.36 -18.82
CA GLY A 67 3.79 13.56 -18.77
C GLY A 67 2.33 13.37 -19.21
N SER A 68 2.01 12.27 -19.91
CA SER A 68 0.68 12.05 -20.50
C SER A 68 -0.03 10.78 -20.03
N TRP A 69 0.68 9.87 -19.34
CA TRP A 69 0.14 8.60 -18.90
C TRP A 69 -1.01 8.77 -17.91
N ILE A 70 -0.81 9.58 -16.86
CA ILE A 70 -1.84 9.88 -15.86
C ILE A 70 -2.31 11.31 -16.02
N GLN A 71 -3.61 11.46 -16.29
CA GLN A 71 -4.26 12.73 -16.57
C GLN A 71 -5.26 13.09 -15.47
N GLU A 72 -5.75 14.33 -15.51
CA GLU A 72 -6.73 14.81 -14.52
C GLU A 72 -7.99 13.94 -14.46
N SER A 73 -8.46 13.44 -15.61
CA SER A 73 -9.62 12.54 -15.69
C SER A 73 -9.40 11.21 -14.97
N ASP A 74 -8.17 10.70 -14.91
CA ASP A 74 -7.85 9.46 -14.20
C ASP A 74 -7.98 9.66 -12.68
N TRP A 75 -7.48 10.79 -12.16
CA TRP A 75 -7.63 11.15 -10.75
C TRP A 75 -9.10 11.33 -10.36
N GLN A 76 -9.88 12.02 -11.21
CA GLN A 76 -11.33 12.18 -11.01
C GLN A 76 -12.04 10.82 -11.02
N TRP A 77 -11.68 9.94 -11.96
CA TRP A 77 -12.22 8.59 -12.04
C TRP A 77 -11.98 7.81 -10.75
N MET A 78 -10.74 7.82 -10.23
CA MET A 78 -10.41 7.15 -8.97
C MET A 78 -11.24 7.65 -7.78
N VAL A 79 -11.38 8.97 -7.63
CA VAL A 79 -12.20 9.58 -6.56
C VAL A 79 -13.68 9.21 -6.70
N GLN A 80 -14.22 9.17 -7.92
CA GLN A 80 -15.62 8.80 -8.18
C GLN A 80 -15.91 7.34 -7.84
N HIS A 81 -14.93 6.46 -8.01
CA HIS A 81 -15.03 5.02 -7.73
C HIS A 81 -14.56 4.66 -6.32
N GLY A 82 -14.23 5.64 -5.48
CA GLY A 82 -13.93 5.45 -4.05
C GLY A 82 -12.50 5.01 -3.74
N TYR A 83 -11.61 4.95 -4.74
CA TYR A 83 -10.19 4.73 -4.53
C TYR A 83 -9.59 5.91 -3.79
N ASN A 84 -8.71 5.63 -2.83
CA ASN A 84 -8.12 6.65 -1.98
C ASN A 84 -6.61 6.72 -2.08
N THR A 85 -5.91 5.71 -2.61
CA THR A 85 -4.45 5.69 -2.62
C THR A 85 -3.94 5.10 -3.93
N VAL A 86 -2.79 5.55 -4.40
CA VAL A 86 -2.10 4.96 -5.55
C VAL A 86 -0.75 4.41 -5.12
N ARG A 87 -0.31 3.32 -5.74
CA ARG A 87 1.08 2.83 -5.69
C ARG A 87 1.79 3.23 -6.98
N ILE A 88 2.95 3.88 -6.85
CA ILE A 88 3.72 4.42 -7.97
C ILE A 88 5.07 3.70 -8.04
N PRO A 89 5.23 2.77 -9.00
CA PRO A 89 6.51 2.15 -9.31
C PRO A 89 7.53 3.17 -9.82
N VAL A 90 8.70 3.25 -9.18
CA VAL A 90 9.84 4.09 -9.62
C VAL A 90 11.13 3.29 -9.62
N GLY A 91 12.03 3.56 -10.57
CA GLY A 91 13.40 3.06 -10.54
C GLY A 91 14.38 4.02 -9.88
N TYR A 92 15.49 3.49 -9.35
CA TYR A 92 16.56 4.30 -8.74
C TYR A 92 17.09 5.38 -9.69
N TYR A 93 17.12 5.10 -11.00
CA TYR A 93 17.60 5.99 -12.04
C TYR A 93 16.74 7.24 -12.24
N HIS A 94 15.49 7.25 -11.78
CA HIS A 94 14.65 8.45 -11.80
C HIS A 94 15.15 9.56 -10.87
N LEU A 95 16.03 9.23 -9.90
CA LEU A 95 16.61 10.17 -8.95
C LEU A 95 17.87 10.86 -9.47
N CYS A 96 18.35 10.53 -10.67
CA CYS A 96 19.65 11.04 -11.17
C CYS A 96 19.67 12.54 -11.45
N GLY A 97 18.50 13.17 -11.65
CA GLY A 97 18.37 14.62 -11.75
C GLY A 97 18.73 15.32 -10.44
N PRO A 98 17.99 15.07 -9.35
CA PRO A 98 18.30 15.67 -8.05
C PRO A 98 19.54 15.11 -7.35
N GLU A 99 20.00 13.89 -7.69
CA GLU A 99 21.17 13.25 -7.10
C GLU A 99 21.88 12.35 -8.14
N PRO A 100 22.80 12.89 -8.96
CA PRO A 100 23.46 12.13 -10.03
C PRO A 100 24.26 10.90 -9.54
N ARG A 101 24.69 10.90 -8.27
CA ARG A 101 25.47 9.78 -7.71
C ARG A 101 24.69 8.46 -7.65
N VAL A 102 23.35 8.50 -7.64
CA VAL A 102 22.53 7.28 -7.59
C VAL A 102 22.73 6.35 -8.79
N ILE A 103 23.15 6.89 -9.94
CA ILE A 103 23.43 6.10 -11.16
C ILE A 103 24.92 5.94 -11.44
N GLN A 104 25.81 6.48 -10.60
CA GLN A 104 27.24 6.38 -10.82
C GLN A 104 27.68 4.91 -10.78
N ASN A 105 28.45 4.47 -11.78
CA ASN A 105 28.92 3.09 -11.94
C ASN A 105 27.79 2.04 -12.09
N THR A 106 26.66 2.44 -12.66
CA THR A 106 25.53 1.54 -12.96
C THR A 106 25.27 1.44 -14.46
N ASP A 107 24.45 0.48 -14.88
CA ASP A 107 24.02 0.35 -16.28
C ASP A 107 23.30 1.60 -16.82
N PHE A 108 22.74 2.43 -15.94
CA PHE A 108 22.04 3.66 -16.30
C PHE A 108 22.95 4.90 -16.37
N ALA A 109 24.23 4.79 -15.97
CA ALA A 109 25.18 5.91 -16.00
C ALA A 109 25.27 6.60 -17.39
N PRO A 110 25.31 5.86 -18.52
CA PRO A 110 25.36 6.48 -19.86
C PRO A 110 24.09 7.25 -20.25
N TYR A 111 22.99 7.06 -19.51
CA TYR A 111 21.65 7.56 -19.86
C TYR A 111 21.16 8.65 -18.89
N GLN A 112 22.05 9.30 -18.14
CA GLN A 112 21.68 10.39 -17.23
C GLN A 112 20.80 11.45 -17.91
N ASN A 113 21.16 11.87 -19.13
CA ASN A 113 20.44 12.88 -19.89
C ASN A 113 19.01 12.46 -20.29
N VAL A 114 18.69 11.17 -20.23
CA VAL A 114 17.36 10.60 -20.50
C VAL A 114 16.47 10.70 -19.26
N PHE A 115 17.03 10.47 -18.07
CA PHE A 115 16.27 10.35 -16.83
C PHE A 115 16.37 11.55 -15.87
N GLU A 116 17.26 12.52 -16.12
CA GLU A 116 17.46 13.67 -15.23
C GLU A 116 16.20 14.52 -15.00
N GLY A 117 15.21 14.46 -15.91
CA GLY A 117 13.92 15.14 -15.77
C GLY A 117 12.84 14.33 -15.03
N ALA A 118 13.05 13.03 -14.79
CA ALA A 118 12.02 12.11 -14.32
C ALA A 118 11.46 12.50 -12.93
N TRP A 119 12.34 12.79 -11.97
CA TRP A 119 11.92 13.14 -10.61
C TRP A 119 10.96 14.33 -10.56
N ALA A 120 11.17 15.36 -11.38
CA ALA A 120 10.29 16.52 -11.40
C ALA A 120 8.86 16.17 -11.84
N ILE A 121 8.72 15.17 -12.72
CA ILE A 121 7.41 14.68 -13.18
C ILE A 121 6.77 13.78 -12.11
N ILE A 122 7.55 12.92 -11.45
CA ILE A 122 7.10 12.10 -10.31
C ILE A 122 6.60 13.00 -9.17
N ASP A 123 7.36 14.02 -8.80
CA ASP A 123 7.01 15.01 -7.77
C ASP A 123 5.68 15.73 -8.11
N LYS A 124 5.50 16.10 -9.38
CA LYS A 124 4.25 16.67 -9.87
C LYS A 124 3.08 15.68 -9.80
N ALA A 125 3.31 14.39 -10.04
CA ALA A 125 2.27 13.36 -9.90
C ALA A 125 1.85 13.19 -8.43
N ILE A 126 2.80 13.21 -7.49
CA ILE A 126 2.53 13.18 -6.04
C ILE A 126 1.70 14.40 -5.61
N ALA A 127 2.11 15.60 -6.05
CA ALA A 127 1.37 16.83 -5.79
C ALA A 127 -0.03 16.83 -6.44
N SER A 128 -0.18 16.21 -7.60
CA SER A 128 -1.48 16.04 -8.26
C SER A 128 -2.39 15.12 -7.44
N ALA A 129 -1.88 13.97 -6.98
CA ALA A 129 -2.63 13.09 -6.08
C ALA A 129 -3.13 13.83 -4.83
N ALA A 130 -2.29 14.70 -4.23
CA ALA A 130 -2.67 15.50 -3.07
C ALA A 130 -3.88 16.41 -3.33
N ARG A 131 -3.98 17.03 -4.52
CA ARG A 131 -5.13 17.86 -4.92
C ARG A 131 -6.45 17.07 -4.94
N PHE A 132 -6.37 15.76 -5.20
CA PHE A 132 -7.50 14.84 -5.20
C PHE A 132 -7.68 14.10 -3.87
N ASN A 133 -6.90 14.45 -2.85
CA ASN A 133 -6.85 13.79 -1.54
C ASN A 133 -6.51 12.29 -1.63
N ILE A 134 -5.74 11.95 -2.66
CA ILE A 134 -5.23 10.61 -2.92
C ILE A 134 -3.83 10.48 -2.29
N GLY A 135 -3.68 9.39 -1.53
CA GLY A 135 -2.42 9.04 -0.89
C GLY A 135 -1.48 8.38 -1.90
N VAL A 136 -0.17 8.46 -1.68
CA VAL A 136 0.82 7.86 -2.56
C VAL A 136 1.73 6.92 -1.78
N LEU A 137 1.74 5.65 -2.17
CA LEU A 137 2.80 4.70 -1.83
C LEU A 137 3.82 4.76 -2.96
N ILE A 138 5.05 5.16 -2.67
CA ILE A 138 6.14 5.13 -3.64
C ILE A 138 6.85 3.79 -3.50
N ASP A 139 7.01 3.07 -4.62
CA ASP A 139 7.63 1.76 -4.64
C ASP A 139 8.94 1.79 -5.44
N LEU A 140 10.05 1.38 -4.81
CA LEU A 140 11.30 1.15 -5.53
C LEU A 140 11.21 -0.15 -6.33
N HIS A 141 10.67 -0.02 -7.54
CA HIS A 141 10.35 -1.12 -8.43
C HIS A 141 11.56 -1.64 -9.22
N ALA A 142 12.57 -0.80 -9.42
CA ALA A 142 13.80 -1.15 -10.11
C ALA A 142 15.01 -0.70 -9.28
N ALA A 143 15.74 -1.67 -8.73
CA ALA A 143 16.94 -1.46 -7.93
C ALA A 143 18.23 -1.52 -8.76
N VAL A 144 19.34 -1.08 -8.17
CA VAL A 144 20.66 -1.15 -8.83
C VAL A 144 21.02 -2.61 -9.05
N GLY A 145 21.34 -2.98 -10.29
CA GLY A 145 21.70 -4.35 -10.66
C GLY A 145 20.52 -5.32 -10.78
N ALA A 146 19.27 -4.87 -10.67
CA ALA A 146 18.05 -5.69 -10.70
C ALA A 146 17.93 -6.72 -9.54
N GLN A 147 16.78 -6.71 -8.89
CA GLN A 147 16.46 -7.57 -7.74
C GLN A 147 15.78 -8.88 -8.12
N ASN A 148 15.24 -8.95 -9.35
CA ASN A 148 14.59 -10.10 -9.95
C ASN A 148 14.90 -10.15 -11.46
N PRO A 149 14.62 -11.27 -12.16
CA PRO A 149 15.02 -11.43 -13.56
C PRO A 149 14.06 -10.73 -14.56
N ASP A 150 12.95 -10.17 -14.08
CA ASP A 150 11.88 -9.68 -14.93
C ASP A 150 12.18 -8.28 -15.49
N ALA A 151 11.59 -7.95 -16.63
CA ALA A 151 11.90 -6.72 -17.34
C ALA A 151 11.52 -5.45 -16.54
N HIS A 152 10.52 -5.56 -15.66
CA HIS A 152 10.10 -4.48 -14.77
C HIS A 152 11.17 -4.09 -13.74
N SER A 153 12.25 -4.86 -13.57
CA SER A 153 13.42 -4.46 -12.76
C SER A 153 14.30 -3.40 -13.46
N GLY A 154 13.89 -2.96 -14.66
CA GLY A 154 14.50 -1.86 -15.41
C GLY A 154 15.63 -2.28 -16.34
N VAL A 155 16.31 -3.41 -16.11
CA VAL A 155 17.48 -3.83 -16.89
C VAL A 155 17.10 -4.72 -18.09
N GLY A 156 16.24 -5.72 -17.88
CA GLY A 156 15.70 -6.57 -18.97
C GLY A 156 16.68 -7.58 -19.58
N ASN A 157 17.74 -7.96 -18.86
CA ASN A 157 18.72 -8.97 -19.31
C ASN A 157 18.65 -10.30 -18.54
N LYS A 158 17.65 -10.47 -17.67
CA LYS A 158 17.41 -11.65 -16.83
C LYS A 158 18.50 -11.96 -15.79
N GLN A 159 19.42 -11.03 -15.54
CA GLN A 159 20.47 -11.19 -14.53
C GLN A 159 20.09 -10.44 -13.25
N VAL A 160 20.28 -11.10 -12.10
CA VAL A 160 20.08 -10.51 -10.78
C VAL A 160 21.45 -10.19 -10.18
N LYS A 161 21.80 -8.91 -10.16
CA LYS A 161 23.10 -8.40 -9.66
C LYS A 161 22.97 -7.47 -8.46
N LEU A 162 21.77 -7.27 -7.91
CA LEU A 162 21.58 -6.45 -6.70
C LEU A 162 22.58 -6.76 -5.58
N TRP A 163 22.96 -8.03 -5.44
CA TRP A 163 23.83 -8.52 -4.37
C TRP A 163 25.32 -8.59 -4.76
N GLU A 164 25.69 -8.08 -5.93
CA GLU A 164 27.08 -8.04 -6.41
C GLU A 164 27.73 -6.68 -6.14
N GLY A 165 28.99 -6.69 -5.74
CA GLY A 165 29.78 -5.46 -5.54
C GLY A 165 29.09 -4.48 -4.58
N SER A 166 28.91 -3.23 -5.04
CA SER A 166 28.30 -2.14 -4.27
C SER A 166 26.82 -1.88 -4.62
N ASN A 167 26.16 -2.80 -5.33
CA ASN A 167 24.80 -2.56 -5.84
C ASN A 167 23.76 -2.45 -4.71
N ALA A 168 23.88 -3.26 -3.66
CA ALA A 168 23.01 -3.20 -2.49
C ALA A 168 23.17 -1.87 -1.72
N ASP A 169 24.40 -1.40 -1.54
CA ASP A 169 24.71 -0.11 -0.91
C ASP A 169 24.21 1.07 -1.77
N SER A 170 24.36 0.97 -3.09
CA SER A 170 23.88 1.99 -4.03
C SER A 170 22.34 2.05 -4.04
N THR A 171 21.69 0.90 -3.90
CA THR A 171 20.23 0.82 -3.74
C THR A 171 19.78 1.45 -2.42
N GLN A 172 20.48 1.17 -1.31
CA GLN A 172 20.22 1.84 -0.04
C GLN A 172 20.41 3.37 -0.15
N PHE A 173 21.46 3.84 -0.81
CA PHE A 173 21.69 5.27 -1.05
C PHE A 173 20.56 5.90 -1.88
N ALA A 174 20.06 5.19 -2.89
CA ALA A 174 18.90 5.63 -3.67
C ALA A 174 17.63 5.71 -2.80
N LEU A 175 17.37 4.75 -1.91
CA LEU A 175 16.24 4.79 -0.97
C LEU A 175 16.33 5.95 0.02
N HIS A 176 17.53 6.22 0.55
CA HIS A 176 17.78 7.37 1.42
C HIS A 176 17.45 8.67 0.69
N THR A 177 17.96 8.80 -0.54
CA THR A 177 17.69 9.95 -1.41
C THR A 177 16.19 10.08 -1.68
N LEU A 178 15.53 8.98 -2.06
CA LEU A 178 14.10 8.92 -2.34
C LEU A 178 13.29 9.43 -1.15
N LEU A 179 13.50 8.84 0.03
CA LEU A 179 12.77 9.23 1.23
C LEU A 179 12.97 10.71 1.55
N SER A 180 14.21 11.22 1.46
CA SER A 180 14.50 12.64 1.73
C SER A 180 13.67 13.60 0.86
N LYS A 181 13.41 13.23 -0.40
CA LYS A 181 12.60 14.03 -1.33
C LYS A 181 11.10 13.90 -1.09
N LEU A 182 10.67 12.82 -0.43
CA LEU A 182 9.26 12.55 -0.12
C LEU A 182 8.78 13.19 1.19
N LEU A 183 9.67 13.47 2.15
CA LEU A 183 9.30 14.04 3.45
C LEU A 183 8.46 15.35 3.41
N PRO A 184 8.62 16.24 2.41
CA PRO A 184 7.76 17.42 2.28
C PRO A 184 6.29 17.10 1.96
N HIS A 185 5.99 15.94 1.37
CA HIS A 185 4.65 15.59 0.89
C HIS A 185 3.81 14.93 2.00
N GLU A 186 2.72 15.58 2.41
CA GLU A 186 1.84 15.05 3.47
C GLU A 186 1.05 13.81 3.06
N ASN A 187 0.76 13.66 1.76
CA ASN A 187 -0.04 12.56 1.22
C ASN A 187 0.77 11.30 0.92
N VAL A 188 2.08 11.28 1.18
CA VAL A 188 2.88 10.06 1.06
C VAL A 188 2.53 9.13 2.23
N VAL A 189 1.92 7.98 1.89
CA VAL A 189 1.49 6.96 2.85
C VAL A 189 2.64 6.02 3.24
N GLY A 190 3.72 6.03 2.47
CA GLY A 190 4.97 5.36 2.79
C GLY A 190 5.85 5.13 1.58
N VAL A 191 6.93 4.37 1.80
CA VAL A 191 7.90 3.97 0.77
C VAL A 191 8.10 2.46 0.86
N GLU A 192 7.93 1.76 -0.26
CA GLU A 192 8.31 0.37 -0.41
C GLU A 192 9.77 0.26 -0.84
N LEU A 193 10.54 -0.51 -0.06
CA LEU A 193 11.99 -0.53 -0.17
C LEU A 193 12.47 -1.26 -1.42
N LEU A 194 11.73 -2.29 -1.84
CA LEU A 194 12.14 -3.16 -2.94
C LEU A 194 10.98 -4.00 -3.42
N ASN A 195 10.62 -3.88 -4.70
CA ASN A 195 9.60 -4.71 -5.34
C ASN A 195 10.10 -6.13 -5.66
N GLU A 196 9.33 -7.15 -5.28
CA GLU A 196 9.52 -8.56 -5.70
C GLU A 196 10.97 -9.08 -5.73
N PRO A 197 11.80 -8.89 -4.67
CA PRO A 197 13.12 -9.49 -4.64
C PRO A 197 13.02 -11.01 -4.55
N ASN A 198 14.02 -11.71 -5.11
CA ASN A 198 14.22 -13.11 -4.79
C ASN A 198 14.62 -13.26 -3.32
N ASP A 199 13.99 -14.20 -2.60
CA ASP A 199 14.34 -14.43 -1.20
C ASP A 199 15.78 -14.94 -1.06
N ARG A 200 16.46 -14.41 -0.05
CA ARG A 200 17.85 -14.72 0.30
C ARG A 200 17.99 -14.70 1.81
N ASP A 201 18.86 -15.53 2.37
CA ASP A 201 19.06 -15.60 3.82
C ASP A 201 19.46 -14.25 4.44
N PHE A 202 20.20 -13.43 3.68
CA PHE A 202 20.67 -12.11 4.11
C PHE A 202 19.67 -10.97 3.83
N LEU A 203 18.56 -11.21 3.13
CA LEU A 203 17.60 -10.16 2.78
C LEU A 203 17.00 -9.46 4.02
N PRO A 204 16.57 -10.17 5.09
CA PRO A 204 16.11 -9.52 6.30
C PRO A 204 17.16 -8.63 6.98
N GLU A 205 18.43 -8.99 6.90
CA GLU A 205 19.50 -8.18 7.48
C GLU A 205 19.77 -6.93 6.64
N TRP A 206 19.70 -7.03 5.32
CA TRP A 206 19.71 -5.85 4.45
C TRP A 206 18.52 -4.93 4.74
N TYR A 207 17.31 -5.47 4.91
CA TYR A 207 16.15 -4.68 5.34
C TYR A 207 16.38 -4.00 6.70
N ASN A 208 17.01 -4.66 7.68
CA ASN A 208 17.36 -4.04 8.96
C ASN A 208 18.24 -2.80 8.78
N HIS A 209 19.30 -2.90 7.96
CA HIS A 209 20.20 -1.78 7.69
C HIS A 209 19.49 -0.62 7.00
N VAL A 210 18.73 -0.90 5.94
CA VAL A 210 17.97 0.13 5.21
C VAL A 210 16.93 0.80 6.12
N LEU A 211 16.14 0.01 6.86
CA LEU A 211 15.15 0.56 7.79
C LEU A 211 15.84 1.43 8.85
N SER A 212 16.96 0.99 9.43
CA SER A 212 17.69 1.79 10.43
C SER A 212 18.15 3.14 9.87
N ASP A 213 18.68 3.15 8.64
CA ASP A 213 19.10 4.37 7.95
C ASP A 213 17.91 5.31 7.68
N LEU A 214 16.84 4.80 7.09
CA LEU A 214 15.64 5.57 6.77
C LEU A 214 14.90 6.09 8.02
N ARG A 215 14.94 5.36 9.13
CA ARG A 215 14.42 5.83 10.43
C ARG A 215 15.22 7.01 10.98
N GLY A 216 16.47 7.17 10.58
CA GLY A 216 17.27 8.36 10.85
C GLY A 216 16.73 9.62 10.16
N LEU A 217 16.02 9.47 9.03
CA LEU A 217 15.34 10.57 8.33
C LEU A 217 13.93 10.83 8.85
N SER A 218 13.16 9.76 9.11
CA SER A 218 11.77 9.88 9.60
C SER A 218 11.43 8.69 10.50
N SER A 219 11.17 8.99 11.77
CA SER A 219 10.83 7.98 12.78
C SER A 219 9.41 7.40 12.64
N ASP A 220 8.54 8.07 11.89
CA ASP A 220 7.09 7.82 11.87
C ASP A 220 6.49 7.50 10.49
N ILE A 221 7.27 7.59 9.40
CA ILE A 221 6.77 7.24 8.07
C ILE A 221 6.63 5.72 7.95
N PRO A 222 5.53 5.18 7.41
CA PRO A 222 5.45 3.75 7.15
C PRO A 222 6.48 3.33 6.09
N LEU A 223 7.21 2.26 6.36
CA LEU A 223 8.15 1.65 5.40
C LEU A 223 7.65 0.26 5.05
N TYR A 224 7.52 -0.01 3.75
CA TYR A 224 6.97 -1.24 3.22
C TYR A 224 8.10 -2.14 2.74
N ILE A 225 8.00 -3.44 2.99
CA ILE A 225 8.93 -4.46 2.50
C ILE A 225 8.15 -5.48 1.67
N ALA A 226 8.71 -5.97 0.58
CA ALA A 226 8.14 -7.13 -0.10
C ALA A 226 8.37 -8.40 0.73
N ASP A 227 7.40 -9.31 0.68
CA ASP A 227 7.45 -10.63 1.33
C ASP A 227 8.39 -11.63 0.63
N ALA A 228 8.99 -11.25 -0.49
CA ALA A 228 9.85 -12.11 -1.31
C ALA A 228 9.23 -13.49 -1.58
N TRP A 229 7.89 -13.55 -1.75
CA TRP A 229 7.11 -14.78 -1.97
C TRP A 229 7.04 -15.73 -0.76
N HIS A 230 7.38 -15.25 0.44
CA HIS A 230 7.37 -16.00 1.71
C HIS A 230 6.61 -15.25 2.82
N PRO A 231 5.28 -15.06 2.68
CA PRO A 231 4.49 -14.24 3.60
C PRO A 231 4.56 -14.73 5.05
N GLU A 232 4.67 -16.03 5.31
CA GLU A 232 4.83 -16.58 6.67
C GLU A 232 6.10 -16.09 7.37
N ARG A 233 7.18 -15.91 6.62
CA ARG A 233 8.47 -15.43 7.14
C ARG A 233 8.38 -13.93 7.43
N TYR A 234 7.93 -13.15 6.45
CA TYR A 234 8.00 -11.69 6.51
C TYR A 234 6.86 -11.06 7.32
N CYS A 235 5.68 -11.69 7.42
CA CYS A 235 4.64 -11.26 8.34
C CYS A 235 5.08 -11.41 9.80
N LYS A 236 5.67 -12.57 10.15
CA LYS A 236 6.24 -12.80 11.48
C LYS A 236 7.39 -11.83 11.76
N TRP A 237 8.33 -11.69 10.83
CA TRP A 237 9.46 -10.78 10.97
C TRP A 237 9.00 -9.35 11.23
N THR A 238 8.03 -8.85 10.45
CA THR A 238 7.41 -7.52 10.65
C THR A 238 6.73 -7.42 12.02
N GLY A 239 6.07 -8.49 12.45
CA GLY A 239 5.43 -8.66 13.76
C GLY A 239 6.35 -8.59 14.97
N ASP A 240 7.64 -8.85 14.80
CA ASP A 240 8.64 -8.77 15.86
C ASP A 240 9.28 -7.37 15.96
N ARG A 241 9.01 -6.49 14.99
CA ARG A 241 9.58 -5.14 14.94
C ARG A 241 8.84 -4.13 15.80
N ALA A 242 9.58 -3.19 16.38
CA ALA A 242 8.99 -2.08 17.15
C ALA A 242 8.60 -0.88 16.28
N ASP A 243 9.18 -0.70 15.10
CA ASP A 243 8.88 0.43 14.21
C ASP A 243 7.69 0.13 13.28
N PHE A 244 7.20 1.17 12.60
CA PHE A 244 6.04 1.06 11.71
C PHE A 244 6.48 0.54 10.32
N THR A 245 6.73 -0.77 10.29
CA THR A 245 7.04 -1.52 9.07
C THR A 245 5.83 -2.32 8.63
N ILE A 246 5.58 -2.38 7.33
CA ILE A 246 4.45 -3.07 6.71
C ILE A 246 4.99 -4.07 5.70
N VAL A 247 4.45 -5.29 5.70
CA VAL A 247 4.77 -6.28 4.65
C VAL A 247 3.80 -6.14 3.48
N ASP A 248 4.35 -6.16 2.27
CA ASP A 248 3.64 -6.20 1.01
C ASP A 248 3.71 -7.62 0.43
N MET A 249 2.57 -8.14 -0.03
CA MET A 249 2.47 -9.42 -0.70
C MET A 249 1.76 -9.26 -2.04
N HIS A 250 2.22 -10.00 -3.04
CA HIS A 250 1.62 -10.01 -4.37
C HIS A 250 0.86 -11.31 -4.60
N ILE A 251 -0.42 -11.20 -4.95
CA ILE A 251 -1.32 -12.34 -5.08
C ILE A 251 -1.84 -12.44 -6.52
N TYR A 252 -1.39 -13.47 -7.23
CA TYR A 252 -1.86 -13.79 -8.56
C TYR A 252 -2.31 -15.26 -8.64
N ARG A 253 -3.29 -15.52 -9.52
CA ARG A 253 -3.87 -16.86 -9.78
C ARG A 253 -3.91 -17.18 -11.28
N CYS A 254 -2.84 -16.83 -11.99
CA CYS A 254 -2.76 -16.99 -13.44
C CYS A 254 -1.38 -17.35 -14.00
N PHE A 255 -0.36 -17.56 -13.15
CA PHE A 255 1.01 -17.76 -13.62
C PHE A 255 1.52 -19.19 -13.48
N THR A 256 0.99 -19.97 -12.53
CA THR A 256 1.47 -21.33 -12.28
C THR A 256 0.67 -22.39 -13.04
N GLU A 257 1.25 -23.58 -13.22
CA GLU A 257 0.52 -24.72 -13.79
C GLU A 257 -0.73 -25.09 -12.98
N GLU A 258 -0.69 -24.91 -11.66
CA GLU A 258 -1.84 -25.15 -10.79
C GLU A 258 -2.94 -24.11 -11.00
N ASP A 259 -2.57 -22.85 -11.23
CA ASP A 259 -3.53 -21.80 -11.57
C ASP A 259 -4.27 -22.10 -12.87
N HIS A 260 -3.54 -22.61 -13.86
CA HIS A 260 -4.07 -22.96 -15.17
C HIS A 260 -5.01 -24.17 -15.12
N LYS A 261 -5.11 -24.90 -14.00
CA LYS A 261 -6.05 -26.01 -13.84
C LYS A 261 -7.43 -25.58 -13.35
N LYS A 262 -7.56 -24.36 -12.80
CA LYS A 262 -8.74 -23.91 -12.05
C LYS A 262 -9.50 -22.80 -12.79
N TYR A 263 -10.81 -22.74 -12.55
CA TYR A 263 -11.67 -21.63 -12.96
C TYR A 263 -11.90 -20.66 -11.80
N GLY A 264 -12.55 -19.53 -12.09
CA GLY A 264 -12.85 -18.48 -11.12
C GLY A 264 -13.58 -18.98 -9.88
N ASP A 265 -14.61 -19.83 -9.99
CA ASP A 265 -15.32 -20.37 -8.82
C ASP A 265 -14.40 -21.20 -7.90
N GLN A 266 -13.48 -21.96 -8.47
CA GLN A 266 -12.56 -22.81 -7.71
C GLN A 266 -11.52 -21.97 -6.98
N HIS A 267 -10.94 -20.99 -7.67
CA HIS A 267 -10.07 -20.00 -7.06
C HIS A 267 -10.79 -19.23 -5.95
N ALA A 268 -12.03 -18.80 -6.19
CA ALA A 268 -12.83 -18.09 -5.21
C ALA A 268 -13.14 -18.95 -3.96
N ALA A 269 -13.38 -20.26 -4.15
CA ALA A 269 -13.58 -21.19 -3.03
C ALA A 269 -12.30 -21.34 -2.18
N GLU A 270 -11.13 -21.48 -2.83
CA GLU A 270 -9.84 -21.56 -2.14
C GLU A 270 -9.50 -20.26 -1.40
N ILE A 271 -9.81 -19.10 -1.99
CA ILE A 271 -9.61 -17.81 -1.35
C ILE A 271 -10.45 -17.70 -0.08
N ARG A 272 -11.74 -18.04 -0.16
CA ARG A 272 -12.68 -17.93 0.97
C ARG A 272 -12.37 -18.90 2.12
N ASP A 273 -11.64 -19.99 1.85
CA ASP A 273 -11.29 -20.98 2.87
C ASP A 273 -9.80 -20.91 3.27
N THR A 274 -8.92 -21.48 2.44
CA THR A 274 -7.50 -21.64 2.76
C THR A 274 -6.80 -20.29 2.85
N THR A 275 -6.94 -19.43 1.84
CA THR A 275 -6.26 -18.12 1.83
C THR A 275 -6.78 -17.23 2.95
N ALA A 276 -8.10 -17.21 3.20
CA ALA A 276 -8.67 -16.45 4.32
C ALA A 276 -8.12 -16.89 5.68
N LYS A 277 -7.92 -18.20 5.91
CA LYS A 277 -7.30 -18.70 7.16
C LYS A 277 -5.84 -18.24 7.27
N GLN A 278 -5.06 -18.35 6.20
CA GLN A 278 -3.67 -17.90 6.17
C GLN A 278 -3.56 -16.39 6.42
N PHE A 279 -4.37 -15.59 5.72
CA PHE A 279 -4.35 -14.13 5.86
C PHE A 279 -4.74 -13.65 7.26
N ARG A 280 -5.68 -14.33 7.93
CA ARG A 280 -5.99 -14.01 9.34
C ARG A 280 -4.80 -14.28 10.27
N GLU A 281 -4.06 -15.37 10.02
CA GLU A 281 -2.85 -15.68 10.80
C GLU A 281 -1.73 -14.69 10.49
N TYR A 282 -1.49 -14.37 9.22
CA TYR A 282 -0.53 -13.36 8.79
C TYR A 282 -0.85 -11.97 9.37
N SER A 283 -2.13 -11.59 9.40
CA SER A 283 -2.58 -10.33 9.99
C SER A 283 -2.30 -10.31 11.48
N LYS A 284 -2.58 -11.40 12.19
CA LYS A 284 -2.22 -11.52 13.61
C LYS A 284 -0.71 -11.44 13.84
N GLN A 285 0.08 -12.17 13.05
CA GLN A 285 1.54 -12.20 13.18
C GLN A 285 2.16 -10.82 12.91
N SER A 286 1.74 -10.13 11.85
CA SER A 286 2.21 -8.79 11.48
C SER A 286 1.56 -7.66 12.28
N ARG A 287 0.67 -7.96 13.24
CA ARG A 287 -0.15 -6.99 13.99
C ARG A 287 -1.07 -6.13 13.11
N GLY A 288 -1.45 -6.64 11.94
CA GLY A 288 -2.23 -5.95 10.91
C GLY A 288 -1.39 -5.10 9.96
N ASN A 289 -0.06 -5.09 10.11
CA ASN A 289 0.86 -4.34 9.26
C ASN A 289 1.19 -5.14 7.98
N MET A 290 0.16 -5.41 7.19
CA MET A 290 0.31 -6.08 5.90
C MET A 290 -0.62 -5.46 4.86
N ILE A 291 -0.22 -5.48 3.59
CA ILE A 291 -1.06 -5.11 2.45
C ILE A 291 -0.98 -6.19 1.36
N VAL A 292 -1.89 -6.09 0.39
CA VAL A 292 -1.72 -6.73 -0.92
C VAL A 292 -1.42 -5.64 -1.94
N GLY A 293 -0.14 -5.36 -2.19
CA GLY A 293 0.33 -4.30 -3.09
C GLY A 293 0.12 -4.61 -4.56
N GLU A 294 -0.09 -5.88 -4.89
CA GLU A 294 -0.50 -6.30 -6.22
C GLU A 294 -1.45 -7.50 -6.20
N PHE A 295 -2.55 -7.36 -6.93
CA PHE A 295 -3.45 -8.44 -7.34
C PHE A 295 -4.18 -8.02 -8.62
N SER A 296 -4.78 -8.97 -9.33
CA SER A 296 -5.56 -8.68 -10.53
C SER A 296 -6.76 -9.62 -10.64
N ALA A 297 -7.71 -9.31 -11.53
CA ALA A 297 -8.85 -10.19 -11.79
C ALA A 297 -8.54 -11.25 -12.87
N ALA A 298 -7.27 -11.39 -13.26
CA ALA A 298 -6.86 -12.28 -14.33
C ALA A 298 -6.92 -13.75 -13.91
N LEU A 299 -7.48 -14.59 -14.78
CA LEU A 299 -7.52 -16.03 -14.61
C LEU A 299 -6.68 -16.69 -15.70
N GLY A 300 -5.85 -17.66 -15.31
CA GLY A 300 -5.02 -18.41 -16.25
C GLY A 300 -5.79 -19.38 -17.15
N ARG A 301 -7.04 -19.72 -16.78
CA ARG A 301 -7.92 -20.60 -17.56
C ARG A 301 -9.37 -20.14 -17.50
N GLN A 302 -10.03 -20.21 -18.65
CA GLN A 302 -11.47 -19.97 -18.82
C GLN A 302 -12.23 -21.27 -19.02
N PRO A 303 -13.51 -21.37 -18.58
CA PRO A 303 -14.32 -22.55 -18.83
C PRO A 303 -14.51 -22.82 -20.35
N PRO A 304 -14.36 -24.06 -20.83
CA PRO A 304 -14.55 -24.40 -22.23
C PRO A 304 -15.94 -24.01 -22.73
N GLY A 305 -16.00 -23.30 -23.87
CA GLY A 305 -17.27 -22.89 -24.47
C GLY A 305 -18.01 -21.77 -23.71
N ALA A 306 -17.39 -21.16 -22.69
CA ALA A 306 -17.96 -20.00 -22.02
C ALA A 306 -18.18 -18.85 -23.01
N ASN A 307 -19.32 -18.17 -22.91
CA ASN A 307 -19.53 -16.88 -23.57
C ASN A 307 -18.88 -15.76 -22.74
N ALA A 308 -18.82 -14.55 -23.30
CA ALA A 308 -18.20 -13.40 -22.62
C ALA A 308 -18.79 -13.13 -21.22
N GLY A 309 -20.11 -13.22 -21.06
CA GLY A 309 -20.76 -12.99 -19.77
C GLY A 309 -20.38 -14.03 -18.70
N GLU A 310 -20.18 -15.30 -19.09
CA GLU A 310 -19.68 -16.32 -18.16
C GLU A 310 -18.20 -16.13 -17.83
N MET A 311 -17.38 -15.71 -18.79
CA MET A 311 -15.98 -15.34 -18.51
C MET A 311 -15.91 -14.20 -17.49
N ASP A 312 -16.70 -13.15 -17.69
CA ASP A 312 -16.79 -12.02 -16.76
C ASP A 312 -17.31 -12.47 -15.38
N ARG A 313 -18.29 -13.39 -15.33
CA ARG A 313 -18.80 -13.93 -14.07
C ARG A 313 -17.72 -14.71 -13.30
N GLN A 314 -16.88 -15.49 -14.00
CA GLN A 314 -15.75 -16.21 -13.38
C GLN A 314 -14.71 -15.24 -12.80
N CYS A 315 -14.34 -14.19 -13.54
CA CYS A 315 -13.43 -13.18 -13.01
C CYS A 315 -14.06 -12.41 -11.84
N ARG A 316 -15.36 -12.08 -11.91
CA ARG A 316 -16.09 -11.36 -10.86
C ARG A 316 -16.14 -12.13 -9.55
N VAL A 317 -16.52 -13.41 -9.58
CA VAL A 317 -16.63 -14.22 -8.35
C VAL A 317 -15.28 -14.40 -7.67
N PHE A 318 -14.20 -14.47 -8.47
CA PHE A 318 -12.82 -14.53 -8.03
C PHE A 318 -12.39 -13.22 -7.37
N ALA A 319 -12.48 -12.08 -8.09
CA ALA A 319 -12.11 -10.77 -7.57
C ALA A 319 -12.90 -10.37 -6.31
N GLN A 320 -14.19 -10.74 -6.23
CA GLN A 320 -14.99 -10.52 -5.02
C GLN A 320 -14.49 -11.32 -3.81
N ALA A 321 -13.99 -12.55 -4.02
CA ALA A 321 -13.41 -13.34 -2.95
C ALA A 321 -12.10 -12.72 -2.44
N GLU A 322 -11.24 -12.26 -3.35
CA GLU A 322 -10.00 -11.55 -3.02
C GLU A 322 -10.28 -10.29 -2.19
N LEU A 323 -11.12 -9.39 -2.70
CA LEU A 323 -11.48 -8.15 -2.02
C LEU A 323 -12.06 -8.40 -0.62
N ALA A 324 -12.90 -9.43 -0.46
CA ALA A 324 -13.47 -9.76 0.85
C ALA A 324 -12.38 -10.12 1.88
N VAL A 325 -11.40 -10.93 1.49
CA VAL A 325 -10.29 -11.32 2.37
C VAL A 325 -9.38 -10.12 2.66
N PHE A 326 -9.04 -9.32 1.65
CA PHE A 326 -8.14 -8.18 1.81
C PHE A 326 -8.78 -7.04 2.63
N GLU A 327 -10.08 -6.79 2.45
CA GLU A 327 -10.84 -5.85 3.28
C GLU A 327 -10.93 -6.31 4.74
N GLU A 328 -11.00 -7.62 5.00
CA GLU A 328 -11.03 -8.16 6.36
C GLU A 328 -9.67 -8.09 7.05
N THR A 329 -8.57 -8.42 6.36
CA THR A 329 -7.32 -8.81 7.02
C THR A 329 -6.15 -7.84 6.84
N CYS A 330 -6.14 -7.02 5.79
CA CYS A 330 -5.01 -6.16 5.43
C CYS A 330 -5.20 -4.70 5.86
N GLY A 331 -4.13 -3.92 5.97
CA GLY A 331 -4.18 -2.46 6.04
C GLY A 331 -4.60 -1.81 4.71
N GLY A 332 -4.56 -2.57 3.62
CA GLY A 332 -4.95 -2.10 2.29
C GLY A 332 -4.67 -3.11 1.18
N TRP A 333 -5.05 -2.74 -0.03
CA TRP A 333 -4.83 -3.52 -1.25
C TRP A 333 -4.72 -2.60 -2.47
N PHE A 334 -4.02 -3.05 -3.51
CA PHE A 334 -3.75 -2.27 -4.71
C PHE A 334 -3.91 -3.15 -5.97
N PHE A 335 -4.89 -2.81 -6.81
CA PHE A 335 -5.11 -3.55 -8.06
C PHE A 335 -3.98 -3.25 -9.06
N TRP A 336 -3.40 -4.28 -9.67
CA TRP A 336 -2.45 -4.19 -10.77
C TRP A 336 -3.20 -4.38 -12.10
N THR A 337 -3.43 -3.34 -12.91
CA THR A 337 -3.06 -1.92 -12.80
C THR A 337 -4.26 -1.01 -13.15
N LEU A 338 -4.14 0.31 -13.03
CA LEU A 338 -5.22 1.24 -13.37
C LEU A 338 -5.72 1.06 -14.81
N LYS A 339 -4.80 1.11 -15.77
CA LYS A 339 -5.13 1.07 -17.20
C LYS A 339 -3.98 0.53 -18.05
N LYS A 340 -4.34 0.11 -19.27
CA LYS A 340 -3.41 -0.24 -20.34
C LYS A 340 -3.53 0.77 -21.47
N GLN A 341 -2.46 0.91 -22.26
CA GLN A 341 -2.43 1.87 -23.35
C GLN A 341 -3.39 1.50 -24.47
N GLN A 342 -3.54 0.20 -24.72
CA GLN A 342 -4.35 -0.33 -25.79
C GLN A 342 -4.88 -1.73 -25.46
N GLY A 343 -5.95 -2.12 -26.14
CA GLY A 343 -6.59 -3.41 -25.99
C GLY A 343 -7.53 -3.46 -24.78
N TRP A 344 -8.60 -4.25 -24.92
CA TRP A 344 -9.48 -4.58 -23.81
C TRP A 344 -8.82 -5.64 -22.93
N ASP A 345 -8.78 -5.40 -21.62
CA ASP A 345 -8.21 -6.35 -20.66
C ASP A 345 -8.83 -6.15 -19.27
N ALA A 346 -9.98 -6.77 -19.03
CA ALA A 346 -10.65 -6.69 -17.73
C ALA A 346 -9.98 -7.56 -16.64
N GLY A 347 -8.92 -8.31 -16.98
CA GLY A 347 -8.09 -9.02 -16.00
C GLY A 347 -7.07 -8.11 -15.35
N TRP A 348 -6.48 -7.19 -16.13
CA TRP A 348 -5.33 -6.37 -15.72
C TRP A 348 -5.54 -4.86 -15.80
N SER A 349 -6.58 -4.37 -16.48
CA SER A 349 -6.98 -2.96 -16.42
C SER A 349 -8.16 -2.81 -15.49
N LEU A 350 -7.95 -2.09 -14.38
CA LEU A 350 -9.00 -1.80 -13.42
C LEU A 350 -10.17 -1.07 -14.08
N MET A 351 -9.91 -0.07 -14.93
CA MET A 351 -10.96 0.65 -15.64
C MET A 351 -11.82 -0.29 -16.51
N ASN A 352 -11.22 -1.27 -17.19
CA ASN A 352 -11.96 -2.27 -17.95
C ASN A 352 -12.69 -3.25 -17.03
N ALA A 353 -12.05 -3.69 -15.94
CA ALA A 353 -12.65 -4.59 -14.95
C ALA A 353 -13.88 -3.96 -14.28
N THR A 354 -13.83 -2.66 -13.98
CA THR A 354 -14.97 -1.90 -13.48
C THR A 354 -16.06 -1.76 -14.54
N GLN A 355 -15.70 -1.46 -15.79
CA GLN A 355 -16.67 -1.37 -16.89
C GLN A 355 -17.36 -2.71 -17.18
N ALA A 356 -16.66 -3.84 -16.99
CA ALA A 356 -17.19 -5.20 -17.11
C ALA A 356 -17.96 -5.67 -15.86
N GLU A 357 -18.08 -4.82 -14.84
CA GLU A 357 -18.64 -5.16 -13.53
C GLU A 357 -17.93 -6.34 -12.84
N ILE A 358 -16.68 -6.66 -13.23
CA ILE A 358 -15.83 -7.65 -12.56
C ILE A 358 -15.36 -7.08 -11.22
N MET A 359 -14.78 -5.89 -11.27
CA MET A 359 -14.48 -5.08 -10.10
C MET A 359 -15.69 -4.22 -9.75
N PRO A 360 -15.96 -3.97 -8.46
CA PRO A 360 -17.09 -3.14 -8.05
C PRO A 360 -16.98 -1.72 -8.61
N ALA A 361 -18.13 -1.15 -8.99
CA ALA A 361 -18.22 0.25 -9.44
C ALA A 361 -17.85 1.28 -8.36
N TYR A 362 -17.76 0.85 -7.10
CA TYR A 362 -17.38 1.70 -5.99
C TYR A 362 -16.74 0.89 -4.88
N VAL A 363 -15.62 1.37 -4.32
CA VAL A 363 -14.93 0.73 -3.19
C VAL A 363 -14.95 1.58 -1.92
N GLY A 364 -14.97 0.90 -0.79
CA GLY A 364 -15.18 1.51 0.52
C GLY A 364 -16.63 1.97 0.74
N LYS A 365 -16.82 2.79 1.76
CA LYS A 365 -18.15 3.28 2.17
C LYS A 365 -18.29 4.73 1.76
N ARG A 366 -19.41 5.08 1.14
CA ARG A 366 -19.70 6.48 0.79
C ARG A 366 -19.73 7.32 2.07
N LYS A 367 -19.25 8.56 1.98
CA LYS A 367 -19.39 9.52 3.07
C LYS A 367 -20.87 9.78 3.37
N THR A 368 -21.21 9.70 4.64
CA THR A 368 -22.54 9.96 5.20
C THR A 368 -22.42 11.00 6.32
N TRP A 369 -23.53 11.26 7.02
CA TRP A 369 -23.53 12.11 8.20
C TRP A 369 -22.59 11.54 9.28
N VAL A 370 -21.97 12.40 10.08
CA VAL A 370 -21.14 12.01 11.22
C VAL A 370 -21.91 12.30 12.51
N PRO A 371 -21.97 11.38 13.49
CA PRO A 371 -22.75 11.61 14.71
C PRO A 371 -22.25 12.79 15.54
N ASP A 372 -23.21 13.48 16.16
CA ASP A 372 -22.95 14.62 17.04
C ASP A 372 -22.45 14.20 18.43
N ASP A 373 -22.10 15.20 19.22
CA ASP A 373 -21.53 14.98 20.56
C ASP A 373 -22.58 14.51 21.57
N ALA A 374 -23.87 14.82 21.37
CA ALA A 374 -24.95 14.30 22.21
C ALA A 374 -25.09 12.77 22.04
N ARG A 375 -25.02 12.30 20.78
CA ARG A 375 -25.01 10.87 20.46
C ARG A 375 -23.79 10.17 21.04
N ARG A 376 -22.62 10.81 20.97
CA ARG A 376 -21.38 10.31 21.63
C ARG A 376 -21.61 10.08 23.12
N ASP A 377 -22.12 11.09 23.82
CA ASP A 377 -22.22 11.06 25.28
C ASP A 377 -23.23 10.02 25.76
N GLN A 378 -24.32 9.80 25.01
CA GLN A 378 -25.28 8.73 25.23
C GLN A 378 -24.61 7.34 25.12
N GLU A 379 -23.92 7.08 24.01
CA GLU A 379 -23.29 5.78 23.79
C GLU A 379 -22.10 5.53 24.72
N LYS A 380 -21.32 6.56 25.03
CA LYS A 380 -20.26 6.51 26.05
C LYS A 380 -20.83 6.09 27.40
N THR A 381 -21.93 6.71 27.83
CA THR A 381 -22.58 6.40 29.11
C THR A 381 -23.01 4.94 29.16
N LYS A 382 -23.66 4.46 28.10
CA LYS A 382 -24.07 3.05 27.97
C LYS A 382 -22.86 2.11 28.01
N ALA A 383 -21.81 2.37 27.23
CA ALA A 383 -20.61 1.55 27.17
C ALA A 383 -19.87 1.53 28.51
N TYR A 384 -19.74 2.68 29.17
CA TYR A 384 -19.13 2.81 30.48
C TYR A 384 -19.90 2.02 31.55
N THR A 385 -21.22 2.19 31.62
CA THR A 385 -22.06 1.42 32.57
C THR A 385 -21.91 -0.09 32.36
N ASN A 386 -21.90 -0.55 31.11
CA ASN A 386 -21.69 -1.97 30.79
C ASN A 386 -20.30 -2.45 31.23
N HIS A 387 -19.25 -1.66 30.97
CA HIS A 387 -17.88 -1.98 31.37
C HIS A 387 -17.77 -2.12 32.90
N VAL A 388 -18.21 -1.11 33.65
CA VAL A 388 -18.16 -1.10 35.11
C VAL A 388 -18.95 -2.28 35.69
N ASN A 389 -20.18 -2.50 35.22
CA ASN A 389 -21.01 -3.60 35.69
C ASN A 389 -20.40 -4.97 35.42
N TYR A 390 -19.72 -5.13 34.27
CA TYR A 390 -19.06 -6.38 33.92
C TYR A 390 -17.87 -6.67 34.85
N TRP A 391 -17.06 -5.65 35.18
CA TRP A 391 -15.83 -5.82 35.97
C TRP A 391 -16.05 -5.73 37.49
N LYS A 392 -17.19 -5.22 37.93
CA LYS A 392 -17.56 -5.12 39.35
C LYS A 392 -17.30 -6.43 40.11
N GLY A 393 -16.37 -6.37 41.05
CA GLY A 393 -16.02 -7.50 41.92
C GLY A 393 -15.21 -8.61 41.26
N LYS A 394 -14.76 -8.42 40.01
CA LYS A 394 -13.85 -9.35 39.30
C LYS A 394 -12.38 -8.93 39.38
N MET A 395 -12.09 -7.70 39.79
CA MET A 395 -10.74 -7.15 39.84
C MET A 395 -10.43 -6.54 41.22
N ALA A 396 -9.16 -6.62 41.62
CA ALA A 396 -8.68 -6.05 42.88
C ALA A 396 -8.38 -4.54 42.79
N LYS A 397 -8.15 -4.04 41.57
CA LYS A 397 -7.90 -2.63 41.25
C LYS A 397 -8.61 -2.30 39.94
N GLU A 398 -9.16 -1.09 39.86
CA GLU A 398 -9.93 -0.62 38.71
C GLU A 398 -9.59 0.85 38.46
N GLU A 399 -9.45 1.23 37.18
CA GLU A 399 -9.22 2.61 36.75
C GLU A 399 -10.21 2.98 35.63
N HIS A 400 -11.50 2.76 35.86
CA HIS A 400 -12.57 2.91 34.85
C HIS A 400 -12.60 4.27 34.12
N TRP A 401 -12.05 5.32 34.73
CA TRP A 401 -11.84 6.61 34.07
C TRP A 401 -10.96 6.49 32.80
N ARG A 402 -10.05 5.50 32.73
CA ARG A 402 -9.25 5.17 31.54
C ARG A 402 -10.11 4.65 30.42
N PHE A 403 -11.07 3.76 30.72
CA PHE A 403 -12.04 3.29 29.73
C PHE A 403 -12.85 4.45 29.16
N GLU A 404 -13.35 5.35 30.02
CA GLU A 404 -14.07 6.54 29.55
C GLU A 404 -13.20 7.44 28.66
N THR A 405 -11.96 7.68 29.07
CA THR A 405 -10.97 8.46 28.30
C THR A 405 -10.69 7.80 26.94
N GLY A 406 -10.47 6.48 26.94
CA GLY A 406 -10.26 5.69 25.74
C GLY A 406 -11.46 5.77 24.80
N PHE A 407 -12.68 5.61 25.32
CA PHE A 407 -13.90 5.69 24.52
C PHE A 407 -14.01 7.02 23.78
N LEU A 408 -13.81 8.13 24.49
CA LEU A 408 -13.82 9.46 23.88
C LEU A 408 -12.73 9.59 22.80
N GLN A 409 -11.52 9.09 23.06
CA GLN A 409 -10.44 9.14 22.09
C GLN A 409 -10.75 8.32 20.83
N GLY A 410 -11.22 7.08 20.98
CA GLY A 410 -11.59 6.22 19.85
C GLY A 410 -12.74 6.79 19.03
N TRP A 411 -13.72 7.42 19.68
CA TRP A 411 -14.79 8.14 19.00
C TRP A 411 -14.26 9.33 18.20
N ASN A 412 -13.41 10.17 18.83
CA ASN A 412 -12.85 11.36 18.19
C ASN A 412 -11.94 10.99 17.01
N ASP A 413 -11.17 9.91 17.11
CA ASP A 413 -10.37 9.40 16.01
C ASP A 413 -11.25 8.84 14.89
N GLY A 414 -12.36 8.17 15.23
CA GLY A 414 -13.39 7.84 14.25
C GLY A 414 -13.89 9.08 13.49
N LYS A 415 -14.25 10.16 14.20
CA LYS A 415 -14.66 11.44 13.58
C LYS A 415 -13.55 12.03 12.70
N LEU A 416 -12.29 11.98 13.14
CA LEU A 416 -11.14 12.49 12.41
C LEU A 416 -11.04 11.83 11.02
N PHE A 417 -11.09 10.50 10.97
CA PHE A 417 -11.00 9.77 9.70
C PHE A 417 -12.25 9.97 8.84
N MET A 418 -13.45 9.94 9.43
CA MET A 418 -14.69 10.11 8.67
C MET A 418 -14.81 11.50 8.02
N ASN A 419 -14.36 12.54 8.72
CA ASN A 419 -14.37 13.92 8.24
C ASN A 419 -13.18 14.28 7.35
N PHE A 420 -12.23 13.38 7.14
CA PHE A 420 -11.06 13.65 6.30
C PHE A 420 -11.50 14.10 4.90
N PRO A 421 -11.04 15.25 4.39
CA PRO A 421 -11.61 15.90 3.21
C PRO A 421 -11.42 15.12 1.90
N GLY A 422 -12.14 15.55 0.86
CA GLY A 422 -11.72 15.34 -0.53
C GLY A 422 -12.08 14.05 -1.26
N ASN A 423 -12.39 12.96 -0.54
CA ASN A 423 -12.87 11.75 -1.18
C ASN A 423 -14.40 11.58 -1.05
N THR A 424 -15.04 10.94 -2.02
CA THR A 424 -16.44 10.47 -1.91
C THR A 424 -16.53 9.32 -0.91
N SER A 425 -15.42 8.59 -0.72
CA SER A 425 -15.28 7.46 0.20
C SER A 425 -14.85 7.95 1.57
N ARG A 426 -15.40 7.33 2.62
CA ARG A 426 -15.10 7.59 4.01
C ARG A 426 -13.75 6.96 4.36
N SER A 427 -12.83 7.73 4.94
CA SER A 427 -11.59 7.15 5.47
C SER A 427 -11.87 6.39 6.77
N GLU A 428 -11.09 5.34 7.01
CA GLU A 428 -11.22 4.40 8.12
C GLU A 428 -9.81 4.04 8.56
N ILE A 429 -9.58 3.74 9.83
CA ILE A 429 -8.26 3.33 10.32
C ILE A 429 -7.95 1.94 9.74
N GLY A 430 -6.89 1.84 8.94
CA GLY A 430 -6.38 0.59 8.36
C GLY A 430 -5.38 -0.13 9.24
N TYR A 431 -4.54 0.64 9.96
CA TYR A 431 -3.50 0.10 10.85
C TYR A 431 -3.89 0.33 12.32
N MET A 432 -4.97 -0.33 12.75
CA MET A 432 -5.59 -0.12 14.06
C MET A 432 -4.63 -0.36 15.23
N THR A 433 -3.81 -1.41 15.15
CA THR A 433 -2.84 -1.73 16.21
C THR A 433 -1.81 -0.64 16.37
N GLU A 434 -1.24 -0.14 15.27
CA GLU A 434 -0.23 0.92 15.30
C GLU A 434 -0.79 2.26 15.77
N TRP A 435 -2.01 2.59 15.31
CA TRP A 435 -2.73 3.78 15.77
C TRP A 435 -3.02 3.73 17.28
N THR A 436 -3.57 2.60 17.75
CA THR A 436 -3.89 2.39 19.17
C THR A 436 -2.63 2.46 20.02
N ARG A 437 -1.52 1.84 19.58
CA ARG A 437 -0.24 1.88 20.27
C ARG A 437 0.27 3.31 20.49
N ARG A 438 0.13 4.18 19.50
CA ARG A 438 0.48 5.61 19.65
C ARG A 438 -0.46 6.33 20.61
N ARG A 439 -1.77 6.08 20.55
CA ARG A 439 -2.73 6.66 21.51
C ARG A 439 -2.49 6.18 22.95
N VAL A 440 -2.08 4.92 23.13
CA VAL A 440 -1.66 4.39 24.43
C VAL A 440 -0.41 5.11 24.93
N ALA A 441 0.60 5.30 24.07
CA ALA A 441 1.82 6.03 24.44
C ALA A 441 1.52 7.48 24.86
N GLU A 442 0.65 8.19 24.13
CA GLU A 442 0.18 9.53 24.49
C GLU A 442 -0.55 9.52 25.84
N HIS A 443 -1.44 8.54 26.06
CA HIS A 443 -2.18 8.39 27.31
C HIS A 443 -1.25 8.12 28.49
N VAL A 444 -0.29 7.21 28.36
CA VAL A 444 0.71 6.88 29.39
C VAL A 444 1.57 8.09 29.71
N ALA A 445 2.01 8.85 28.70
CA ALA A 445 2.78 10.06 28.90
C ALA A 445 1.98 11.15 29.65
N ALA A 446 0.67 11.27 29.38
CA ALA A 446 -0.18 12.30 29.96
C ALA A 446 -0.77 11.94 31.33
N LYS A 447 -1.04 10.65 31.58
CA LYS A 447 -1.83 10.17 32.74
C LYS A 447 -1.14 9.09 33.57
N GLY A 448 0.09 8.72 33.22
CA GLY A 448 0.85 7.65 33.86
C GLY A 448 0.49 6.26 33.34
N GLY A 449 1.47 5.36 33.36
CA GLY A 449 1.30 3.95 33.00
C GLY A 449 0.76 3.09 34.15
N GLY A 450 0.83 1.77 33.99
CA GLY A 450 0.46 0.78 34.99
C GLY A 450 -0.30 -0.41 34.42
N ASP A 451 -0.61 -1.38 35.27
CA ASP A 451 -1.25 -2.65 34.87
C ASP A 451 -2.69 -2.49 34.35
N LEU A 452 -3.27 -1.30 34.46
CA LEU A 452 -4.67 -0.99 34.08
C LEU A 452 -4.77 -0.16 32.80
N VAL A 453 -3.67 0.05 32.07
CA VAL A 453 -3.68 0.74 30.76
C VAL A 453 -4.58 0.03 29.73
N TRP A 454 -4.79 -1.28 29.86
CA TRP A 454 -5.72 -2.03 29.01
C TRP A 454 -7.17 -1.50 29.08
N GLU A 455 -7.57 -0.84 30.19
CA GLU A 455 -8.90 -0.21 30.28
C GLU A 455 -9.05 0.91 29.25
N PHE A 456 -7.98 1.69 29.01
CA PHE A 456 -7.94 2.71 27.95
C PHE A 456 -8.04 2.07 26.56
N GLU A 457 -7.27 1.03 26.27
CA GLU A 457 -7.31 0.31 24.99
C GLU A 457 -8.71 -0.26 24.72
N HIS A 458 -9.32 -0.86 25.75
CA HIS A 458 -10.67 -1.39 25.67
C HIS A 458 -11.69 -0.27 25.41
N GLY A 459 -11.57 0.87 26.10
CA GLY A 459 -12.37 2.06 25.84
C GLY A 459 -12.22 2.54 24.40
N PHE A 460 -10.98 2.70 23.94
CA PHE A 460 -10.63 3.14 22.59
C PHE A 460 -11.29 2.27 21.52
N ALA A 461 -11.12 0.95 21.63
CA ALA A 461 -11.74 0.00 20.72
C ALA A 461 -13.28 0.10 20.72
N ASN A 462 -13.91 0.29 21.89
CA ASN A 462 -15.36 0.49 21.98
C ASN A 462 -15.80 1.80 21.32
N GLY A 463 -15.13 2.91 21.62
CA GLY A 463 -15.44 4.23 21.05
C GLY A 463 -15.40 4.22 19.53
N TYR A 464 -14.30 3.70 18.96
CA TYR A 464 -14.13 3.59 17.51
C TYR A 464 -15.17 2.67 16.86
N LYS A 465 -15.38 1.46 17.41
CA LYS A 465 -16.40 0.52 16.90
C LYS A 465 -17.82 1.10 16.96
N THR A 466 -18.12 1.86 18.01
CA THR A 466 -19.44 2.46 18.20
C THR A 466 -19.73 3.51 17.15
N ILE A 467 -18.85 4.51 16.97
CA ILE A 467 -19.08 5.52 15.92
C ILE A 467 -19.14 4.87 14.55
N TYR A 468 -18.23 3.93 14.27
CA TYR A 468 -18.19 3.23 12.99
C TYR A 468 -19.42 2.36 12.72
N GLY A 469 -20.07 1.82 13.75
CA GLY A 469 -21.28 1.01 13.62
C GLY A 469 -22.57 1.82 13.47
N ILE A 470 -22.55 3.12 13.79
CA ILE A 470 -23.70 4.02 13.63
C ILE A 470 -23.86 4.45 12.16
N VAL A 471 -22.75 4.54 11.42
CA VAL A 471 -22.67 5.10 10.07
C VAL A 471 -22.25 4.09 9.03
#